data_AF-A4A2K0-F1
#
_entry.id   AF-A4A2K0-F1
#
_cell.length_a   1.000
_cell.length_b   1.000
_cell.length_c   1.000
_cell.angle_alpha   90.00
_cell.angle_beta   90.00
_cell.angle_gamma   90.00
#
_symmetry.space_group_name_H-M   'P 1'
#
loop_
_entity.id
_entity.type
_entity.pdbx_description
1 polymer ?
#
loop_
_entity_poly.entity_id
_entity_poly.type
_entity_poly.pdbx_seq_one_letter_code
_entity_poly.pdbx_strand_id
1 'polypeptide(L)'
;MSDLSANPDPPPHDEAIAMPRPTAWPMVLASGVGLMAIGIPTNLIFSIVGLGIVFTALFGWFGQLLTDEAEVEEPLVAPERRARPIRPSHKRVLSPTPGQRLELPEKVHPYSAGVKGGLAGGAVMAIVATLYGLFSGRGLWYPINLLAAMILPHFADDTAVELSQFSLTALLVGVVLHTVTSLLVGLFFGVLLPTLPSSPVFWGGVVGPLLWSAGIYSFMGVLNPVMSDYVSWPWFIASQFAFGIVMGLVVVRSEKISALRLSPTSEEEPHDANS
;
A
#
# COMPACT_ATOMS: atom_id res chain seq x y z
N MET A 1 10.97 -16.36 -55.83
CA MET A 1 11.44 -16.71 -54.47
C MET A 1 11.12 -15.50 -53.60
N SER A 2 9.90 -15.46 -53.09
CA SER A 2 9.36 -14.34 -52.32
C SER A 2 8.12 -14.84 -51.58
N ASP A 3 8.34 -15.67 -50.56
CA ASP A 3 7.36 -15.91 -49.51
C ASP A 3 7.30 -14.64 -48.67
N LEU A 4 6.33 -13.77 -48.99
CA LEU A 4 5.92 -12.72 -48.10
C LEU A 4 5.05 -13.37 -47.03
N SER A 5 5.59 -13.42 -45.82
CA SER A 5 4.93 -13.75 -44.57
C SER A 5 3.62 -12.96 -44.46
N ALA A 6 2.51 -13.60 -44.85
CA ALA A 6 1.19 -13.15 -44.48
C ALA A 6 1.07 -13.30 -42.97
N ASN A 7 0.95 -12.18 -42.26
CA ASN A 7 0.41 -12.20 -40.92
C ASN A 7 -0.98 -12.85 -41.02
N PRO A 8 -1.27 -13.92 -40.25
CA PRO A 8 -2.60 -14.48 -40.26
C PRO A 8 -3.60 -13.40 -39.82
N ASP A 9 -4.71 -13.31 -40.56
CA ASP A 9 -5.81 -12.43 -40.21
C ASP A 9 -6.26 -12.70 -38.76
N PRO A 10 -6.62 -11.66 -37.99
CA PRO A 10 -7.12 -11.85 -36.64
C PRO A 10 -8.33 -12.79 -36.67
N PRO A 11 -8.43 -13.74 -35.71
CA PRO A 11 -9.56 -14.63 -35.63
C PRO A 11 -10.86 -13.83 -35.50
N PRO A 12 -11.99 -14.31 -36.05
CA PRO A 12 -13.28 -13.66 -35.90
C PRO A 12 -13.59 -13.44 -34.42
N HIS A 13 -14.24 -12.31 -34.07
CA HIS A 13 -14.49 -11.89 -32.68
C HIS A 13 -15.18 -12.94 -31.79
N ASP A 14 -15.88 -13.93 -32.36
CA ASP A 14 -16.51 -15.05 -31.63
C ASP A 14 -15.52 -16.18 -31.22
N GLU A 15 -14.26 -16.12 -31.67
CA GLU A 15 -13.23 -17.14 -31.43
C GLU A 15 -12.04 -16.63 -30.60
N ALA A 16 -12.09 -15.41 -30.08
CA ALA A 16 -11.06 -14.87 -29.21
C ALA A 16 -11.67 -14.21 -27.95
N ILE A 17 -10.87 -14.11 -26.90
CA ILE A 17 -11.21 -13.38 -25.67
C ILE A 17 -10.15 -12.32 -25.44
N ALA A 18 -10.59 -11.08 -25.25
CA ALA A 18 -9.74 -9.99 -24.80
C ALA A 18 -9.20 -10.26 -23.39
N MET A 19 -7.88 -10.34 -23.27
CA MET A 19 -7.16 -10.60 -22.03
C MET A 19 -6.14 -9.49 -21.77
N PRO A 20 -5.90 -9.11 -20.50
CA PRO A 20 -4.91 -8.09 -20.19
C PRO A 20 -3.50 -8.57 -20.57
N ARG A 21 -2.72 -7.69 -21.22
CA ARG A 21 -1.34 -7.98 -21.59
C ARG A 21 -0.46 -8.20 -20.36
N PRO A 22 0.41 -9.22 -20.37
CA PRO A 22 1.48 -9.33 -19.38
C PRO A 22 2.34 -8.05 -19.35
N THR A 23 2.68 -7.57 -18.16
CA THR A 23 3.53 -6.38 -17.99
C THR A 23 4.66 -6.63 -16.99
N ALA A 24 5.85 -6.13 -17.31
CA ALA A 24 7.04 -6.24 -16.45
C ALA A 24 7.18 -5.06 -15.48
N TRP A 25 6.40 -3.98 -15.67
CA TRP A 25 6.57 -2.74 -14.91
C TRP A 25 6.52 -2.90 -13.39
N PRO A 26 5.66 -3.76 -12.79
CA PRO A 26 5.67 -3.99 -11.35
C PRO A 26 7.02 -4.54 -10.84
N MET A 27 7.67 -5.42 -11.61
CA MET A 27 8.99 -5.96 -11.24
C MET A 27 10.08 -4.90 -11.37
N VAL A 28 10.03 -4.07 -12.42
CA VAL A 28 10.97 -2.95 -12.60
C VAL A 28 10.82 -1.93 -11.46
N LEU A 29 9.59 -1.60 -11.08
CA LEU A 29 9.28 -0.73 -9.95
C LEU A 29 9.86 -1.28 -8.64
N ALA A 30 9.61 -2.57 -8.34
CA ALA A 30 10.14 -3.23 -7.16
C ALA A 30 11.68 -3.23 -7.13
N SER A 31 12.33 -3.43 -8.28
CA SER A 31 13.79 -3.36 -8.42
C SER A 31 14.32 -1.95 -8.13
N GLY A 32 13.64 -0.91 -8.62
CA GLY A 32 14.00 0.48 -8.33
C GLY A 32 13.87 0.82 -6.83
N VAL A 33 12.78 0.39 -6.19
CA VAL A 33 12.58 0.55 -4.73
C VAL A 33 13.65 -0.19 -3.93
N GLY A 34 13.99 -1.42 -4.31
CA GLY A 34 15.04 -2.20 -3.68
C GLY A 34 16.41 -1.52 -3.79
N LEU A 35 16.75 -0.99 -4.97
CA LEU A 35 18.01 -0.26 -5.19
C LEU A 35 18.05 1.06 -4.39
N MET A 36 16.92 1.76 -4.29
CA MET A 36 16.80 2.94 -3.43
C MET A 36 17.11 2.62 -1.96
N ALA A 37 16.53 1.54 -1.45
CA ALA A 37 16.72 1.11 -0.07
C ALA A 37 18.18 0.72 0.22
N ILE A 38 18.83 -0.01 -0.70
CA ILE A 38 20.24 -0.41 -0.54
C ILE A 38 21.18 0.80 -0.58
N GLY A 39 20.86 1.82 -1.37
CA GLY A 39 21.72 3.01 -1.50
C GLY A 39 21.85 3.86 -0.24
N ILE A 40 20.84 3.84 0.64
CA ILE A 40 20.85 4.62 1.89
C ILE A 40 22.03 4.23 2.79
N PRO A 41 22.23 2.94 3.15
CA PRO A 41 23.36 2.53 3.98
C PRO A 41 24.68 2.37 3.22
N THR A 42 24.66 2.23 1.89
CA THR A 42 25.87 1.87 1.11
C THR A 42 26.46 3.02 0.31
N ASN A 43 25.69 3.61 -0.61
CA ASN A 43 26.14 4.65 -1.51
C ASN A 43 24.95 5.38 -2.14
N LEU A 44 24.95 6.71 -2.02
CA LEU A 44 23.90 7.58 -2.53
C LEU A 44 23.63 7.41 -4.04
N ILE A 45 24.64 7.01 -4.82
CA ILE A 45 24.48 6.76 -6.27
C ILE A 45 23.42 5.67 -6.53
N PHE A 46 23.39 4.60 -5.73
CA PHE A 46 22.35 3.57 -5.88
C PHE A 46 20.97 4.13 -5.60
N SER A 47 20.82 5.04 -4.64
CA SER A 47 19.53 5.70 -4.38
C SER A 47 19.08 6.61 -5.53
N ILE A 48 20.01 7.34 -6.15
CA ILE A 48 19.70 8.19 -7.31
C ILE A 48 19.29 7.33 -8.52
N VAL A 49 20.03 6.26 -8.81
CA VAL A 49 19.71 5.34 -9.92
C VAL A 49 18.37 4.65 -9.66
N GLY A 50 18.15 4.15 -8.43
CA GLY A 50 16.89 3.53 -8.04
C GLY A 50 15.70 4.47 -8.20
N LEU A 51 15.85 5.74 -7.83
CA LEU A 51 14.83 6.77 -8.01
C LEU A 51 14.47 6.98 -9.48
N GLY A 52 15.48 7.03 -10.36
CA GLY A 52 15.26 7.10 -11.82
C GLY A 52 14.48 5.90 -12.37
N ILE A 53 14.79 4.69 -11.89
CA ILE A 53 14.06 3.46 -12.25
C ILE A 53 12.61 3.53 -11.77
N VAL A 54 12.37 3.97 -10.53
CA VAL A 54 11.02 4.12 -9.96
C VAL A 54 10.16 5.04 -10.83
N PHE A 55 10.67 6.23 -11.18
CA PHE A 55 9.92 7.15 -12.04
C PHE A 55 9.63 6.52 -13.41
N THR A 56 10.65 5.95 -14.05
CA THR A 56 10.48 5.31 -15.37
C THR A 56 9.45 4.19 -15.32
N ALA A 57 9.47 3.37 -14.26
CA ALA A 57 8.53 2.27 -14.08
C ALA A 57 7.10 2.76 -13.86
N LEU A 58 6.90 3.80 -13.05
CA LEU A 58 5.57 4.38 -12.82
C LEU A 58 5.02 4.98 -14.11
N PHE A 59 5.81 5.79 -14.82
CA PHE A 59 5.37 6.39 -16.09
C PHE A 59 5.06 5.33 -17.15
N GLY A 60 5.92 4.32 -17.28
CA GLY A 60 5.70 3.21 -18.22
C GLY A 60 4.46 2.39 -17.87
N TRP A 61 4.24 2.11 -16.59
CA TRP A 61 3.09 1.33 -16.14
C TRP A 61 1.78 2.09 -16.36
N PHE A 62 1.70 3.34 -15.90
CA PHE A 62 0.50 4.15 -16.09
C PHE A 62 0.25 4.44 -17.56
N GLY A 63 1.29 4.68 -18.35
CA GLY A 63 1.17 4.85 -19.79
C GLY A 63 0.54 3.62 -20.45
N GLN A 64 1.01 2.41 -20.12
CA GLN A 64 0.46 1.16 -20.66
C GLN A 64 -1.00 0.94 -20.26
N LEU A 65 -1.39 1.33 -19.04
CA LEU A 65 -2.77 1.19 -18.56
C LEU A 65 -3.74 2.18 -19.20
N LEU A 66 -3.25 3.31 -19.72
CA LEU A 66 -4.08 4.37 -20.32
C LEU A 66 -4.22 4.23 -21.84
N THR A 67 -3.54 3.26 -22.46
CA THR A 67 -3.59 2.98 -23.89
C THR A 67 -4.43 1.75 -24.18
N ASP A 68 -5.15 1.74 -25.31
CA ASP A 68 -5.91 0.59 -25.82
C ASP A 68 -5.02 -0.65 -26.07
N GLU A 69 -3.69 -0.49 -26.06
CA GLU A 69 -2.72 -1.58 -26.06
C GLU A 69 -2.71 -2.43 -24.78
N ALA A 70 -3.55 -2.17 -23.79
CA ALA A 70 -3.61 -2.94 -22.55
C ALA A 70 -4.16 -4.36 -22.73
N GLU A 71 -4.85 -4.63 -23.85
CA GLU A 71 -5.54 -5.89 -24.12
C GLU A 71 -4.89 -6.65 -25.30
N VAL A 72 -4.89 -7.98 -25.23
CA VAL A 72 -4.52 -8.91 -26.30
C VAL A 72 -5.64 -9.92 -26.46
N GLU A 73 -6.02 -10.17 -27.71
CA GLU A 73 -6.97 -11.20 -28.09
C GLU A 73 -6.29 -12.58 -28.00
N GLU A 74 -6.66 -13.36 -26.98
CA GLU A 74 -6.22 -14.75 -26.84
C GLU A 74 -7.23 -15.67 -27.56
N PRO A 75 -6.81 -16.47 -28.54
CA PRO A 75 -7.71 -17.35 -29.26
C PRO A 75 -8.27 -18.43 -28.33
N LEU A 76 -9.56 -18.70 -28.46
CA LEU A 76 -10.22 -19.78 -27.75
C LEU A 76 -9.55 -21.11 -28.09
N VAL A 77 -9.37 -21.95 -27.07
CA VAL A 77 -8.95 -23.34 -27.30
C VAL A 77 -9.90 -24.03 -28.27
N ALA A 78 -9.36 -24.97 -29.06
CA ALA A 78 -10.12 -25.74 -30.04
C ALA A 78 -11.42 -26.30 -29.42
N PRO A 79 -12.55 -26.34 -30.15
CA PRO A 79 -13.86 -26.73 -29.61
C PRO A 79 -13.86 -28.04 -28.80
N GLU A 80 -13.04 -29.01 -29.19
CA GLU A 80 -12.87 -30.31 -28.53
C GLU A 80 -12.27 -30.21 -27.12
N ARG A 81 -11.51 -29.15 -26.85
CA ARG A 81 -10.85 -28.85 -25.56
C ARG A 81 -11.61 -27.81 -24.74
N ARG A 82 -12.69 -27.23 -25.28
CA ARG A 82 -13.51 -26.25 -24.54
C ARG A 82 -14.24 -26.94 -23.39
N ALA A 83 -14.45 -26.20 -22.30
CA ALA A 83 -15.22 -26.67 -21.16
C ALA A 83 -16.63 -27.08 -21.62
N ARG A 84 -17.14 -28.20 -21.10
CA ARG A 84 -18.51 -28.66 -21.41
C ARG A 84 -19.51 -27.61 -20.95
N PRO A 85 -20.58 -27.32 -21.73
CA PRO A 85 -21.62 -26.39 -21.32
C PRO A 85 -22.14 -26.76 -19.93
N ILE A 86 -22.23 -25.76 -19.04
CA ILE A 86 -22.73 -25.97 -17.68
C ILE A 86 -24.19 -26.43 -17.80
N ARG A 87 -24.45 -27.69 -17.41
CA ARG A 87 -25.82 -28.19 -17.32
C ARG A 87 -26.45 -27.65 -16.05
N PRO A 88 -27.66 -27.06 -16.11
CA PRO A 88 -28.37 -26.63 -14.91
C PRO A 88 -28.51 -27.81 -13.94
N SER A 89 -28.07 -27.63 -12.69
CA SER A 89 -28.26 -28.65 -11.66
C SER A 89 -29.73 -28.71 -11.27
N HIS A 90 -30.31 -29.91 -11.20
CA HIS A 90 -31.64 -30.11 -10.64
C HIS A 90 -31.69 -29.89 -9.12
N LYS A 91 -30.54 -29.79 -8.44
CA LYS A 91 -30.52 -29.34 -7.05
C LYS A 91 -30.89 -27.87 -7.03
N ARG A 92 -32.06 -27.57 -6.45
CA ARG A 92 -32.46 -26.23 -6.08
C ARG A 92 -31.43 -25.70 -5.07
N VAL A 93 -30.44 -24.98 -5.56
CA VAL A 93 -29.69 -24.03 -4.74
C VAL A 93 -30.76 -23.05 -4.25
N LEU A 94 -30.85 -22.83 -2.94
CA LEU A 94 -31.76 -21.84 -2.39
C LEU A 94 -31.51 -20.54 -3.17
N SER A 95 -32.49 -20.11 -3.97
CA SER A 95 -32.44 -18.79 -4.58
C SER A 95 -32.27 -17.82 -3.41
N PRO A 96 -31.25 -16.96 -3.40
CA PRO A 96 -31.13 -15.93 -2.38
C PRO A 96 -32.47 -15.20 -2.31
N THR A 97 -33.10 -15.21 -1.14
CA THR A 97 -34.35 -14.49 -0.93
C THR A 97 -34.13 -13.04 -1.38
N PRO A 98 -35.07 -12.38 -2.08
CA PRO A 98 -34.94 -10.95 -2.38
C PRO A 98 -34.62 -10.18 -1.08
N GLY A 99 -33.43 -9.56 -1.00
CA GLY A 99 -32.89 -8.94 0.23
C GLY A 99 -31.77 -9.70 0.95
N GLN A 100 -31.48 -10.94 0.56
CA GLN A 100 -30.34 -11.76 1.02
C GLN A 100 -29.28 -11.95 -0.08
N ARG A 101 -29.13 -10.96 -0.98
CA ARG A 101 -27.99 -10.92 -1.90
C ARG A 101 -26.69 -10.83 -1.09
N LEU A 102 -25.57 -11.27 -1.68
CA LEU A 102 -24.23 -10.90 -1.22
C LEU A 102 -24.28 -9.47 -0.64
N GLU A 103 -24.06 -9.31 0.67
CA GLU A 103 -23.95 -8.01 1.32
C GLU A 103 -22.64 -7.36 0.85
N LEU A 104 -22.55 -7.02 -0.43
CA LEU A 104 -21.50 -6.17 -0.94
C LEU A 104 -21.71 -4.81 -0.29
N PRO A 105 -20.71 -4.25 0.39
CA PRO A 105 -20.87 -2.99 1.08
C PRO A 105 -21.29 -1.92 0.07
N GLU A 106 -22.50 -1.38 0.21
CA GLU A 106 -23.02 -0.32 -0.66
C GLU A 106 -22.08 0.90 -0.67
N LYS A 107 -21.38 1.12 0.45
CA LYS A 107 -20.44 2.23 0.64
C LYS A 107 -19.17 1.77 1.37
N VAL A 108 -18.01 2.17 0.85
CA VAL A 108 -16.68 1.92 1.43
C VAL A 108 -15.96 3.23 1.72
N HIS A 109 -15.01 3.21 2.65
CA HIS A 109 -14.11 4.34 2.82
C HIS A 109 -13.14 4.42 1.64
N PRO A 110 -12.90 5.61 1.05
CA PRO A 110 -11.93 5.75 -0.03
C PRO A 110 -10.51 5.49 0.49
N TYR A 111 -9.58 5.06 -0.37
CA TYR A 111 -8.17 4.89 0.02
C TYR A 111 -7.54 6.17 0.57
N SER A 112 -8.00 7.33 0.09
CA SER A 112 -7.58 8.63 0.61
C SER A 112 -7.92 8.85 2.09
N ALA A 113 -8.94 8.16 2.64
CA ALA A 113 -9.23 8.18 4.07
C ALA A 113 -8.09 7.55 4.89
N GLY A 114 -7.55 6.43 4.39
CA GLY A 114 -6.38 5.77 4.98
C GLY A 114 -5.14 6.65 4.93
N VAL A 115 -4.84 7.25 3.77
CA VAL A 115 -3.72 8.18 3.59
C VAL A 115 -3.80 9.38 4.53
N LYS A 116 -4.96 10.05 4.60
CA LYS A 116 -5.21 11.17 5.51
C LYS A 116 -5.09 10.74 6.98
N GLY A 117 -5.63 9.57 7.31
CA GLY A 117 -5.53 8.99 8.65
C GLY A 117 -4.09 8.69 9.05
N GLY A 118 -3.29 8.11 8.15
CA GLY A 118 -1.88 7.84 8.37
C GLY A 118 -1.07 9.11 8.62
N LEU A 119 -1.26 10.16 7.81
CA LEU A 119 -0.61 11.45 8.01
C LEU A 119 -1.00 12.11 9.35
N ALA A 120 -2.29 12.12 9.68
CA ALA A 120 -2.76 12.69 10.94
C ALA A 120 -2.25 11.90 12.16
N GLY A 121 -2.30 10.56 12.10
CA GLY A 121 -1.74 9.69 13.11
C GLY A 121 -0.24 9.88 13.27
N GLY A 122 0.49 9.98 12.15
CA GLY A 122 1.93 10.25 12.11
C GLY A 122 2.30 11.56 12.78
N ALA A 123 1.56 12.64 12.49
CA ALA A 123 1.77 13.93 13.13
C ALA A 123 1.58 13.86 14.65
N VAL A 124 0.51 13.21 15.13
CA VAL A 124 0.28 13.04 16.57
C VAL A 124 1.35 12.15 17.21
N MET A 125 1.78 11.09 16.54
CA MET A 125 2.88 10.25 17.00
C MET A 125 4.18 11.06 17.20
N ALA A 126 4.52 11.91 16.23
CA ALA A 126 5.71 12.76 16.32
C ALA A 126 5.64 13.73 17.52
N ILE A 127 4.45 14.26 17.82
CA ILE A 127 4.22 15.06 19.03
C ILE A 127 4.47 14.22 20.29
N VAL A 128 3.88 13.03 20.39
CA VAL A 128 4.07 12.15 21.56
C VAL A 128 5.55 11.77 21.75
N ALA A 129 6.25 11.45 20.67
CA ALA A 129 7.67 11.10 20.70
C ALA A 129 8.55 12.29 21.15
N THR A 130 8.28 13.50 20.64
CA THR A 130 9.03 14.70 21.06
C THR A 130 8.71 15.12 22.50
N LEU A 131 7.47 14.91 22.97
CA LEU A 131 7.12 15.06 24.39
C LEU A 131 7.91 14.10 25.29
N TYR A 132 8.12 12.85 24.86
CA TYR A 132 9.02 11.93 25.56
C TYR A 132 10.45 12.49 25.65
N GLY A 133 11.00 12.98 24.55
CA GLY A 133 12.32 13.61 24.54
C GLY A 133 12.43 14.76 25.54
N LEU A 134 11.39 15.61 25.60
CA LEU A 134 11.32 16.72 26.55
C LEU A 134 11.22 16.24 28.02
N PHE A 135 10.27 15.35 28.34
CA PHE A 135 10.03 14.90 29.71
C PHE A 135 11.14 14.00 30.27
N SER A 136 11.86 13.30 29.41
CA SER A 136 13.02 12.49 29.82
C SER A 136 14.30 13.30 30.03
N GLY A 137 14.29 14.61 29.73
CA GLY A 137 15.48 15.46 29.80
C GLY A 137 16.49 15.24 28.66
N ARG A 138 16.14 14.42 27.67
CA ARG A 138 16.98 14.10 26.49
C ARG A 138 16.77 15.12 25.35
N GLY A 139 15.85 16.04 25.51
CA GLY A 139 15.57 17.08 24.52
C GLY A 139 14.72 16.60 23.35
N LEU A 140 14.20 17.56 22.58
CA LEU A 140 13.27 17.33 21.47
C LEU A 140 13.89 16.54 20.32
N TRP A 141 15.21 16.64 20.15
CA TRP A 141 15.95 16.03 19.04
C TRP A 141 16.21 14.55 19.24
N TYR A 142 16.26 14.07 20.49
CA TYR A 142 16.53 12.68 20.82
C TYR A 142 15.71 11.65 20.02
N PRO A 143 14.36 11.68 19.99
CA PRO A 143 13.58 10.73 19.21
C PRO A 143 13.79 10.84 17.69
N ILE A 144 14.10 12.05 17.18
CA ILE A 144 14.32 12.29 15.75
C ILE A 144 15.67 11.68 15.33
N ASN A 145 16.71 11.92 16.11
CA ASN A 145 18.03 11.37 15.87
C ASN A 145 18.04 9.86 16.06
N LEU A 146 17.31 9.35 17.05
CA LEU A 146 17.15 7.91 17.28
C LEU A 146 16.45 7.23 16.09
N LEU A 147 15.46 7.88 15.46
CA LEU A 147 14.84 7.36 14.24
C LEU A 147 15.84 7.33 13.06
N ALA A 148 16.67 8.37 12.91
CA ALA A 148 17.69 8.42 11.85
C ALA A 148 18.79 7.37 12.06
N ALA A 149 19.17 7.09 13.32
CA ALA A 149 20.12 6.05 13.71
C ALA A 149 19.68 4.64 13.28
N MET A 150 18.40 4.46 12.95
CA MET A 150 17.92 3.19 12.39
C MET A 150 18.53 2.85 11.03
N ILE A 151 18.87 3.86 10.23
CA ILE A 151 19.33 3.67 8.84
C ILE A 151 20.68 4.29 8.54
N LEU A 152 21.14 5.23 9.37
CA LEU A 152 22.42 5.91 9.21
C LEU A 152 23.43 5.35 10.21
N PRO A 153 24.45 4.59 9.75
CA PRO A 153 25.43 3.97 10.65
C PRO A 153 26.18 4.97 11.53
N HIS A 154 26.41 6.20 11.04
CA HIS A 154 27.12 7.22 11.81
C HIS A 154 26.43 7.59 13.13
N PHE A 155 25.09 7.56 13.19
CA PHE A 155 24.33 7.84 14.41
C PHE A 155 24.16 6.61 15.31
N ALA A 156 24.55 5.42 14.84
CA ALA A 156 24.42 4.19 15.61
C ALA A 156 25.45 4.08 16.74
N ASP A 157 26.57 4.80 16.64
CA ASP A 157 27.59 4.81 17.68
C ASP A 157 27.45 6.00 18.65
N ASP A 158 26.45 6.88 18.44
CA ASP A 158 26.24 8.07 19.25
C ASP A 158 25.75 7.73 20.66
N THR A 159 26.26 8.49 21.63
CA THR A 159 25.77 8.48 23.01
C THR A 159 24.40 9.16 23.12
N ALA A 160 23.67 8.91 24.22
CA ALA A 160 22.42 9.59 24.50
C ALA A 160 22.53 11.14 24.47
N VAL A 161 23.68 11.69 24.88
CA VAL A 161 23.94 13.14 24.89
C VAL A 161 24.12 13.69 23.47
N GLU A 162 24.81 12.95 22.61
CA GLU A 162 24.99 13.30 21.19
C GLU A 162 23.66 13.21 20.43
N LEU A 163 22.88 12.15 20.66
CA LEU A 163 21.52 12.01 20.11
C LEU A 163 20.58 13.14 20.56
N SER A 164 20.87 13.81 21.67
CA SER A 164 20.07 14.94 22.16
C SER A 164 20.34 16.26 21.41
N GLN A 165 21.41 16.33 20.61
CA GLN A 165 21.80 17.53 19.89
C GLN A 165 21.04 17.71 18.58
N PHE A 166 20.91 18.95 18.12
CA PHE A 166 20.33 19.21 16.81
C PHE A 166 21.22 18.65 15.69
N SER A 167 20.60 17.92 14.76
CA SER A 167 21.24 17.49 13.52
C SER A 167 20.30 17.70 12.34
N LEU A 168 20.72 18.52 11.38
CA LEU A 168 19.94 18.78 10.16
C LEU A 168 19.75 17.49 9.35
N THR A 169 20.80 16.67 9.24
CA THR A 169 20.76 15.40 8.51
C THR A 169 19.73 14.46 9.15
N ALA A 170 19.78 14.30 10.48
CA ALA A 170 18.86 13.42 11.19
C ALA A 170 17.41 13.92 11.09
N LEU A 171 17.21 15.24 11.15
CA LEU A 171 15.89 15.84 10.94
C LEU A 171 15.32 15.54 9.56
N LEU A 172 16.09 15.78 8.49
CA LEU A 172 15.64 15.53 7.12
C LEU A 172 15.30 14.05 6.91
N VAL A 173 16.20 13.17 7.34
CA VAL A 173 16.03 11.72 7.19
C VAL A 173 14.87 11.21 8.04
N GLY A 174 14.77 11.64 9.30
CA GLY A 174 13.69 11.27 10.20
C GLY A 174 12.32 11.74 9.70
N VAL A 175 12.22 12.97 9.19
CA VAL A 175 10.98 13.50 8.58
C VAL A 175 10.57 12.66 7.37
N VAL A 176 11.51 12.35 6.47
CA VAL A 176 11.24 11.53 5.28
C VAL A 176 10.80 10.13 5.68
N LEU A 177 11.56 9.45 6.54
CA LEU A 177 11.23 8.10 7.01
C LEU A 177 9.85 8.06 7.67
N HIS A 178 9.57 9.00 8.57
CA HIS A 178 8.33 9.02 9.32
C HIS A 178 7.14 9.34 8.42
N THR A 179 7.27 10.31 7.50
CA THR A 179 6.21 10.69 6.56
C THR A 179 5.89 9.54 5.61
N VAL A 180 6.92 8.93 5.00
CA VAL A 180 6.74 7.80 4.07
C VAL A 180 6.11 6.61 4.80
N THR A 181 6.61 6.26 5.99
CA THR A 181 6.05 5.15 6.78
C THR A 181 4.60 5.43 7.17
N SER A 182 4.29 6.65 7.60
CA SER A 182 2.92 7.06 7.95
C SER A 182 1.97 6.98 6.75
N LEU A 183 2.42 7.39 5.56
CA LEU A 183 1.66 7.26 4.31
C LEU A 183 1.41 5.79 3.96
N LEU A 184 2.44 4.95 4.01
CA LEU A 184 2.35 3.54 3.66
C LEU A 184 1.46 2.77 4.62
N VAL A 185 1.61 2.98 5.93
CA VAL A 185 0.76 2.36 6.95
C VAL A 185 -0.69 2.82 6.81
N GLY A 186 -0.91 4.12 6.58
CA GLY A 186 -2.25 4.66 6.34
C GLY A 186 -2.91 4.09 5.10
N LEU A 187 -2.17 4.01 3.98
CA LEU A 187 -2.64 3.40 2.74
C LEU A 187 -2.96 1.92 2.93
N PHE A 188 -2.05 1.17 3.55
CA PHE A 188 -2.22 -0.25 3.87
C PHE A 188 -3.49 -0.48 4.71
N PHE A 189 -3.67 0.33 5.76
CA PHE A 189 -4.88 0.29 6.57
C PHE A 189 -6.13 0.58 5.73
N GLY A 190 -6.11 1.63 4.90
CA GLY A 190 -7.21 1.99 3.99
C GLY A 190 -7.58 0.88 3.01
N VAL A 191 -6.60 0.13 2.50
CA VAL A 191 -6.79 -1.01 1.60
C VAL A 191 -7.37 -2.21 2.33
N LEU A 192 -6.99 -2.45 3.59
CA LEU A 192 -7.48 -3.58 4.38
C LEU A 192 -8.87 -3.36 4.97
N LEU A 193 -9.35 -2.12 5.09
CA LEU A 193 -10.65 -1.79 5.69
C LEU A 193 -11.82 -2.69 5.22
N PRO A 194 -11.99 -3.02 3.93
CA PRO A 194 -13.09 -3.88 3.48
C PRO A 194 -13.00 -5.33 3.98
N THR A 195 -11.81 -5.78 4.38
CA THR A 195 -11.56 -7.15 4.88
C THR A 195 -11.61 -7.25 6.40
N LEU A 196 -11.51 -6.12 7.11
CA LEU A 196 -11.49 -6.09 8.57
C LEU A 196 -12.93 -6.17 9.12
N PRO A 197 -13.16 -6.94 10.20
CA PRO A 197 -14.46 -6.96 10.87
C PRO A 197 -14.74 -5.61 11.54
N SER A 198 -15.98 -5.43 12.00
CA SER A 198 -16.51 -4.15 12.47
C SER A 198 -15.60 -3.43 13.49
N SER A 199 -15.36 -2.13 13.25
CA SER A 199 -14.58 -1.14 14.03
C SER A 199 -13.15 -0.82 13.55
N PRO A 200 -12.99 0.12 12.60
CA PRO A 200 -11.68 0.65 12.20
C PRO A 200 -10.85 1.21 13.36
N VAL A 201 -11.47 1.83 14.36
CA VAL A 201 -10.75 2.40 15.52
C VAL A 201 -10.15 1.29 16.38
N PHE A 202 -10.81 0.14 16.53
CA PHE A 202 -10.24 -0.99 17.27
C PHE A 202 -9.04 -1.60 16.55
N TRP A 203 -9.17 -1.83 15.24
CA TRP A 203 -8.07 -2.37 14.44
C TRP A 203 -6.89 -1.43 14.33
N GLY A 204 -7.17 -0.16 14.01
CA GLY A 204 -6.15 0.87 13.90
C GLY A 204 -5.54 1.23 15.25
N GLY A 205 -6.34 1.31 16.32
CA GLY A 205 -5.92 1.83 17.62
C GLY A 205 -5.49 0.81 18.65
N VAL A 206 -5.82 -0.47 18.51
CA VAL A 206 -5.45 -1.52 19.48
C VAL A 206 -4.68 -2.64 18.81
N VAL A 207 -5.29 -3.32 17.84
CA VAL A 207 -4.69 -4.54 17.27
C VAL A 207 -3.42 -4.22 16.49
N GLY A 208 -3.46 -3.25 15.56
CA GLY A 208 -2.30 -2.84 14.78
C GLY A 208 -1.12 -2.37 15.66
N PRO A 209 -1.33 -1.44 16.60
CA PRO A 209 -0.29 -0.96 17.52
C PRO A 209 0.36 -2.07 18.34
N LEU A 210 -0.44 -3.02 18.86
CA LEU A 210 0.08 -4.15 19.63
C LEU A 210 0.90 -5.11 18.77
N LEU A 211 0.38 -5.50 17.60
CA LEU A 211 1.09 -6.38 16.67
C LEU A 211 2.39 -5.76 16.18
N TRP A 212 2.36 -4.48 15.81
CA TRP A 212 3.56 -3.75 15.39
C TRP A 212 4.58 -3.65 16.51
N SER A 213 4.15 -3.26 17.72
CA SER A 213 5.05 -3.14 18.87
C SER A 213 5.66 -4.49 19.25
N ALA A 214 4.87 -5.56 19.25
CA ALA A 214 5.36 -6.90 19.53
C ALA A 214 6.39 -7.36 18.49
N GLY A 215 6.10 -7.16 17.20
CA GLY A 215 7.03 -7.49 16.13
C GLY A 215 8.36 -6.73 16.27
N ILE A 216 8.30 -5.41 16.40
CA ILE A 216 9.50 -4.59 16.58
C ILE A 216 10.26 -5.00 17.84
N TYR A 217 9.59 -5.20 18.97
CA TYR A 217 10.21 -5.69 20.21
C TYR A 217 10.95 -7.02 20.02
N SER A 218 10.31 -7.99 19.37
CA SER A 218 10.89 -9.33 19.18
C SER A 218 12.12 -9.33 18.27
N PHE A 219 12.20 -8.44 17.29
CA PHE A 219 13.30 -8.40 16.32
C PHE A 219 14.35 -7.30 16.59
N MET A 220 14.08 -6.36 17.50
CA MET A 220 14.94 -5.18 17.72
C MET A 220 16.38 -5.56 18.04
N GLY A 221 16.61 -6.51 18.94
CA GLY A 221 17.96 -6.90 19.35
C GLY A 221 18.81 -7.49 18.22
N VAL A 222 18.19 -8.00 17.15
CA VAL A 222 18.87 -8.55 15.97
C VAL A 222 19.02 -7.51 14.87
N LEU A 223 17.96 -6.74 14.62
CA LEU A 223 17.93 -5.77 13.51
C LEU A 223 18.67 -4.47 13.86
N ASN A 224 18.59 -4.05 15.12
CA ASN A 224 19.19 -2.81 15.60
C ASN A 224 19.50 -2.89 17.10
N PRO A 225 20.61 -3.57 17.47
CA PRO A 225 21.00 -3.74 18.86
C PRO A 225 21.21 -2.40 19.57
N VAL A 226 21.72 -1.39 18.86
CA VAL A 226 21.92 -0.03 19.39
C VAL A 226 20.59 0.60 19.80
N MET A 227 19.60 0.59 18.90
CA MET A 227 18.29 1.19 19.18
C MET A 227 17.58 0.48 20.35
N SER A 228 17.84 -0.82 20.55
CA SER A 228 17.31 -1.58 21.68
C SER A 228 17.68 -0.97 23.04
N ASP A 229 18.86 -0.36 23.16
CA ASP A 229 19.35 0.24 24.41
C ASP A 229 18.77 1.65 24.67
N TYR A 230 18.29 2.32 23.61
CA TYR A 230 17.88 3.72 23.66
C TYR A 230 16.37 3.94 23.61
N VAL A 231 15.59 2.94 23.19
CA VAL A 231 14.13 3.03 23.09
C VAL A 231 13.46 2.91 24.46
N SER A 232 12.62 3.89 24.79
CA SER A 232 11.67 3.75 25.88
C SER A 232 10.41 3.03 25.39
N TRP A 233 10.30 1.74 25.69
CA TRP A 233 9.17 0.91 25.28
C TRP A 233 7.78 1.45 25.69
N PRO A 234 7.56 1.97 26.91
CA PRO A 234 6.27 2.56 27.27
C PRO A 234 5.87 3.73 26.37
N TRP A 235 6.81 4.63 26.07
CA TRP A 235 6.57 5.79 25.20
C TRP A 235 6.44 5.40 23.73
N PHE A 236 7.21 4.41 23.29
CA PHE A 236 7.07 3.82 21.95
C PHE A 236 5.66 3.26 21.78
N ILE A 237 5.22 2.38 22.69
CA ILE A 237 3.88 1.78 22.66
C ILE A 237 2.80 2.87 22.71
N ALA A 238 2.92 3.85 23.63
CA ALA A 238 1.99 4.97 23.71
C ALA A 238 1.89 5.76 22.39
N SER A 239 3.01 5.97 21.71
CA SER A 239 3.08 6.61 20.40
C SER A 239 2.36 5.78 19.33
N GLN A 240 2.48 4.45 19.35
CA GLN A 240 1.76 3.55 18.45
C GLN A 240 0.24 3.63 18.67
N PHE A 241 -0.23 3.62 19.92
CA PHE A 241 -1.64 3.79 20.24
C PHE A 241 -2.17 5.15 19.78
N ALA A 242 -1.42 6.23 20.03
CA ALA A 242 -1.80 7.57 19.61
C ALA A 242 -1.95 7.67 18.08
N PHE A 243 -0.99 7.14 17.33
CA PHE A 243 -1.07 7.03 15.87
C PHE A 243 -2.34 6.29 15.43
N GLY A 244 -2.53 5.09 15.98
CA GLY A 244 -3.57 4.16 15.57
C GLY A 244 -4.97 4.67 15.83
N ILE A 245 -5.20 5.25 17.01
CA ILE A 245 -6.47 5.84 17.42
C ILE A 245 -6.81 7.01 16.50
N VAL A 246 -5.85 7.93 16.27
CA VAL A 246 -6.08 9.11 15.43
C VAL A 246 -6.35 8.70 13.98
N MET A 247 -5.57 7.76 13.43
CA MET A 247 -5.82 7.21 12.10
C MET A 247 -7.23 6.62 11.99
N GLY A 248 -7.62 5.76 12.93
CA GLY A 248 -8.96 5.16 12.94
C GLY A 248 -10.08 6.19 13.07
N LEU A 249 -9.88 7.21 13.89
CA LEU A 249 -10.83 8.32 14.06
C LEU A 249 -10.99 9.17 12.79
N VAL A 250 -9.90 9.44 12.06
CA VAL A 250 -9.95 10.16 10.78
C VAL A 250 -10.67 9.31 9.72
N VAL A 251 -10.39 8.01 9.67
CA VAL A 251 -11.06 7.08 8.75
C VAL A 251 -12.56 7.03 9.02
N VAL A 252 -12.99 6.82 10.27
CA VAL A 252 -14.41 6.76 10.63
C VAL A 252 -15.16 8.05 10.31
N ARG A 253 -14.49 9.20 10.43
CA ARG A 253 -15.06 10.52 10.08
C ARG A 253 -15.01 10.82 8.58
N SER A 254 -14.31 10.02 7.78
CA SER A 254 -14.24 10.23 6.34
C SER A 254 -15.51 9.74 5.65
N GLU A 255 -16.01 10.55 4.72
CA GLU A 255 -17.19 10.23 3.92
C GLU A 255 -16.98 8.91 3.15
N LYS A 256 -17.99 8.04 3.22
CA LYS A 256 -17.98 6.78 2.47
C LYS A 256 -18.46 7.02 1.06
N ILE A 257 -17.76 6.45 0.09
CA ILE A 257 -18.14 6.50 -1.32
C ILE A 257 -18.88 5.22 -1.71
N SER A 258 -19.80 5.31 -2.67
CA SER A 258 -20.52 4.12 -3.14
C SER A 258 -19.57 3.14 -3.83
N ALA A 259 -19.69 1.85 -3.49
CA ALA A 259 -18.91 0.80 -4.14
C ALA A 259 -19.31 0.60 -5.61
N LEU A 260 -20.51 1.03 -6.03
CA LEU A 260 -21.01 0.95 -7.41
C LEU A 260 -20.32 1.91 -8.40
N ARG A 261 -19.63 2.95 -7.92
CA ARG A 261 -18.82 3.83 -8.79
C ARG A 261 -17.49 3.20 -9.24
N LEU A 262 -17.23 1.94 -8.89
CA LEU A 262 -16.05 1.19 -9.33
C LEU A 262 -16.35 0.29 -10.55
N SER A 263 -17.58 0.28 -11.07
CA SER A 263 -17.92 -0.44 -12.30
C SER A 263 -17.61 0.43 -13.52
N PRO A 264 -16.95 -0.10 -14.57
CA PRO A 264 -16.89 0.56 -15.87
C PRO A 264 -18.32 0.73 -16.42
N THR A 265 -18.50 1.85 -17.09
CA THR A 265 -19.66 2.33 -17.87
C THR A 265 -20.77 1.31 -18.13
N SER A 266 -22.00 1.75 -17.83
CA SER A 266 -23.26 1.21 -18.33
C SER A 266 -23.12 0.69 -19.75
N GLU A 267 -23.34 -0.62 -19.93
CA GLU A 267 -23.70 -1.18 -21.22
C GLU A 267 -24.89 -0.35 -21.74
N GLU A 268 -24.68 0.36 -22.85
CA GLU A 268 -25.78 0.95 -23.60
C GLU A 268 -26.72 -0.18 -24.01
N GLU A 269 -27.90 -0.18 -23.39
CA GLU A 269 -28.99 -1.07 -23.73
C GLU A 269 -29.34 -0.84 -25.21
N PRO A 270 -29.29 -1.87 -26.09
CA PRO A 270 -29.62 -1.68 -27.49
C PRO A 270 -31.09 -1.29 -27.59
N HIS A 271 -31.33 -0.09 -28.10
CA HIS A 271 -32.66 0.38 -28.45
C HIS A 271 -33.29 -0.60 -29.45
N ASP A 272 -34.30 -1.34 -28.99
CA ASP A 272 -35.17 -2.13 -29.86
C ASP A 272 -35.84 -1.19 -30.87
N ALA A 273 -35.32 -1.19 -32.09
CA ALA A 273 -35.98 -0.65 -33.26
C ALA A 273 -36.70 -1.81 -33.97
N ASN A 274 -37.99 -1.96 -33.72
CA ASN A 274 -38.97 -2.28 -34.77
C ASN A 274 -40.41 -2.15 -34.25
N SER A 275 -40.99 -1.00 -34.59
CA SER A 275 -42.41 -0.82 -34.89
C SER A 275 -42.64 -1.03 -36.38
#